data_AF-A0A2V2DA85-F1
#
_entry.id   AF-A0A2V2DA85-F1
#
_cell.length_a   1.000
_cell.length_b   1.000
_cell.length_c   1.000
_cell.angle_alpha   90.00
_cell.angle_beta   90.00
_cell.angle_gamma   90.00
#
_symmetry.space_group_name_H-M   'P 1'
#
loop_
_entity.id
_entity.type
_entity.pdbx_description
1 polymer ?
#
loop_
_entity_poly.entity_id
_entity_poly.type
_entity_poly.pdbx_seq_one_letter_code
_entity_poly.pdbx_strand_id
1 'polypeptide(L)'
;MAIKSVYSLDAKICRNSRSAAEAVAKMQSIRLTGCPPAFADAYAEYIKAWEKMTAVEKKMYDANMQKATPDMESFMSSYSDNPVKAVVALKKQWPALSTDIDNANAAIQKAFAAFTSVGARYDVVYNKESSFL
;
A
#
# COMPACT_ATOMS: atom_id res chain seq x y z
N MET A 1 -0.24 -4.60 22.17
CA MET A 1 1.09 -4.08 21.78
C MET A 1 0.90 -3.12 20.62
N ALA A 2 1.58 -1.97 20.62
CA ALA A 2 1.34 -0.89 19.65
C ALA A 2 1.49 -1.33 18.19
N ILE A 3 2.51 -2.16 17.87
CA ILE A 3 2.72 -2.71 16.52
C ILE A 3 1.51 -3.51 16.01
N LYS A 4 0.87 -4.33 16.87
CA LYS A 4 -0.33 -5.09 16.51
C LYS A 4 -1.47 -4.18 16.08
N SER A 5 -1.67 -3.06 16.80
CA SER A 5 -2.69 -2.07 16.46
C SER A 5 -2.41 -1.40 15.11
N VAL A 6 -1.15 -1.07 14.81
CA VAL A 6 -0.75 -0.55 13.49
C VAL A 6 -1.08 -1.56 12.40
N TYR A 7 -0.71 -2.83 12.56
CA TYR A 7 -0.99 -3.88 11.57
C TYR A 7 -2.48 -4.10 11.33
N SER A 8 -3.29 -4.13 12.39
CA SER A 8 -4.74 -4.29 12.26
C SER A 8 -5.40 -3.15 11.50
N LEU A 9 -4.90 -1.92 11.63
CA LEU A 9 -5.37 -0.77 10.87
C LEU A 9 -4.88 -0.83 9.42
N ASP A 10 -3.57 -1.03 9.24
CA ASP A 10 -2.89 -1.05 7.94
C ASP A 10 -3.46 -2.11 6.98
N ALA A 11 -3.76 -3.30 7.50
CA ALA A 11 -4.32 -4.42 6.72
C ALA A 11 -5.64 -4.08 6.00
N LYS A 12 -6.36 -3.06 6.47
CA LYS A 12 -7.67 -2.65 5.94
C LYS A 12 -7.57 -1.45 4.99
N ILE A 13 -6.41 -0.78 4.94
CA ILE A 13 -6.29 0.51 4.23
C ILE A 13 -6.49 0.36 2.74
N CYS A 14 -5.78 -0.56 2.07
CA CYS A 14 -5.90 -0.71 0.63
C CYS A 14 -7.33 -1.08 0.21
N ARG A 15 -7.96 -2.01 0.93
CA ARG A 15 -9.34 -2.45 0.66
C ARG A 15 -10.36 -1.33 0.83
N ASN A 16 -10.11 -0.42 1.78
CA ASN A 16 -11.03 0.67 2.10
C ASN A 16 -10.68 1.97 1.38
N SER A 17 -9.73 1.99 0.46
CA SER A 17 -9.29 3.20 -0.24
C SER A 17 -9.59 3.12 -1.73
N ARG A 18 -9.94 4.25 -2.31
CA ARG A 18 -10.30 4.40 -3.74
C ARG A 18 -9.10 4.80 -4.60
N SER A 19 -8.05 5.31 -3.97
CA SER A 19 -6.84 5.81 -4.62
C SER A 19 -5.59 5.47 -3.82
N ALA A 20 -4.44 5.53 -4.45
CA ALA A 20 -3.16 5.40 -3.76
C ALA A 20 -2.94 6.59 -2.81
N ALA A 21 -3.30 7.80 -3.24
CA ALA A 21 -3.30 9.00 -2.41
C ALA A 21 -4.13 8.85 -1.13
N GLU A 22 -5.35 8.29 -1.23
CA GLU A 22 -6.20 8.06 -0.05
C GLU A 22 -5.59 7.02 0.89
N ALA A 23 -4.98 5.96 0.36
CA ALA A 23 -4.27 4.98 1.17
C ALA A 23 -3.10 5.61 1.93
N VAL A 24 -2.27 6.43 1.28
CA VAL A 24 -1.17 7.17 1.91
C VAL A 24 -1.70 8.06 3.05
N ALA A 25 -2.76 8.83 2.82
CA ALA A 25 -3.34 9.71 3.84
C ALA A 25 -3.84 8.92 5.07
N LYS A 26 -4.44 7.75 4.86
CA LYS A 26 -4.86 6.86 5.95
C LYS A 26 -3.68 6.27 6.71
N MET A 27 -2.62 5.84 6.01
CA MET A 27 -1.41 5.31 6.65
C MET A 27 -0.73 6.38 7.51
N GLN A 28 -0.60 7.61 6.99
CA GLN A 28 -0.06 8.76 7.72
C GLN A 28 -0.89 9.13 8.96
N SER A 29 -2.18 8.80 8.96
CA SER A 29 -3.08 9.04 10.09
C SER A 29 -2.94 8.00 11.22
N ILE A 30 -2.22 6.89 11.02
CA ILE A 30 -2.03 5.87 12.05
C ILE A 30 -1.11 6.42 13.14
N ARG A 31 -1.57 6.37 14.39
CA ARG A 31 -0.75 6.74 15.55
C ARG A 31 0.29 5.66 15.82
N LEU A 32 1.56 6.06 15.82
CA LEU A 32 2.71 5.18 16.11
C LEU A 32 3.16 5.25 17.57
N THR A 33 2.40 5.91 18.45
CA THR A 33 2.73 6.05 19.87
C THR A 33 2.92 4.67 20.52
N GLY A 34 4.07 4.47 21.17
CA GLY A 34 4.42 3.20 21.80
C GLY A 34 5.00 2.14 20.84
N CYS A 35 5.15 2.45 19.55
CA CYS A 35 5.93 1.63 18.64
C CYS A 35 7.44 1.89 18.84
N PRO A 36 8.29 0.86 18.69
CA PRO A 36 9.74 1.05 18.67
C PRO A 36 10.18 1.98 17.52
N PRO A 37 11.24 2.79 17.68
CA PRO A 37 11.71 3.71 16.64
C PRO A 37 11.97 3.01 15.30
N ALA A 38 12.67 1.87 15.32
CA ALA A 38 12.96 1.09 14.11
C ALA A 38 11.70 0.64 13.36
N PHE A 39 10.60 0.41 14.07
CA PHE A 39 9.32 0.08 13.46
C PHE A 39 8.67 1.32 12.83
N ALA A 40 8.68 2.45 13.54
CA ALA A 40 8.14 3.70 13.03
C ALA A 40 8.90 4.17 11.77
N ASP A 41 10.23 4.07 11.76
CA ASP A 41 11.06 4.36 10.58
C ASP A 41 10.72 3.44 9.41
N ALA A 42 10.61 2.14 9.64
CA ALA A 42 10.26 1.18 8.58
C ALA A 42 8.84 1.41 8.04
N TYR A 43 7.89 1.80 8.90
CA TYR A 43 6.54 2.15 8.48
C TYR A 43 6.51 3.46 7.68
N ALA A 44 7.32 4.45 8.05
CA ALA A 44 7.48 5.67 7.25
C ALA A 44 8.06 5.38 5.85
N GLU A 45 9.03 4.47 5.74
CA GLU A 45 9.54 4.04 4.43
C GLU A 45 8.49 3.28 3.60
N TYR A 46 7.59 2.55 4.25
CA TYR A 46 6.44 1.92 3.60
C TYR A 46 5.46 2.96 3.03
N ILE A 47 5.19 4.03 3.79
CA ILE A 47 4.38 5.16 3.30
C ILE A 47 5.05 5.81 2.09
N LYS A 48 6.35 6.10 2.15
CA LYS A 48 7.11 6.67 1.01
C LYS A 48 7.11 5.79 -0.22
N ALA A 49 7.08 4.47 -0.04
CA ALA A 49 6.95 3.54 -1.14
C ALA A 49 5.57 3.67 -1.83
N TRP A 50 4.50 3.85 -1.05
CA TRP A 50 3.17 4.13 -1.58
C TRP A 50 3.04 5.50 -2.27
N GLU A 51 3.77 6.51 -1.81
CA GLU A 51 3.82 7.82 -2.49
C GLU A 51 4.35 7.71 -3.93
N LYS A 52 5.17 6.69 -4.24
CA LYS A 52 5.56 6.41 -5.63
C LYS A 52 4.38 5.95 -6.48
N MET A 53 3.45 5.17 -5.91
CA MET A 53 2.22 4.80 -6.61
C MET A 53 1.29 6.01 -6.77
N THR A 54 1.25 6.93 -5.79
CA THR A 54 0.53 8.21 -5.94
C THR A 54 1.09 9.05 -7.10
N ALA A 55 2.41 9.02 -7.33
CA ALA A 55 3.01 9.68 -8.49
C ALA A 55 2.58 9.04 -9.82
N VAL A 56 2.44 7.71 -9.87
CA VAL A 56 1.90 7.00 -11.04
C VAL A 56 0.43 7.36 -11.26
N GLU A 57 -0.37 7.30 -10.21
CA GLU A 57 -1.78 7.68 -10.20
C GLU A 57 -1.97 9.12 -10.72
N LYS A 58 -1.12 10.07 -10.32
CA LYS A 58 -1.14 11.43 -10.87
C LYS A 58 -0.94 11.44 -12.39
N LYS A 59 0.05 10.70 -12.91
CA LYS A 59 0.25 10.59 -14.37
C LYS A 59 -0.94 9.97 -15.08
N MET A 60 -1.63 9.02 -14.45
CA MET A 60 -2.86 8.43 -14.99
C MET A 60 -3.98 9.48 -15.07
N TYR A 61 -4.18 10.26 -14.01
CA TYR A 61 -5.18 11.33 -14.00
C TYR A 61 -4.89 12.42 -15.03
N ASP A 62 -3.62 12.84 -15.15
CA ASP A 62 -3.19 13.82 -16.15
C ASP A 62 -3.43 13.33 -17.59
N ALA A 63 -3.27 12.02 -17.83
CA ALA A 63 -3.49 11.42 -19.15
C ALA A 63 -4.99 11.18 -19.46
N ASN A 64 -5.75 10.62 -18.52
CA ASN A 64 -7.20 10.43 -18.66
C ASN A 64 -7.86 10.19 -17.30
N MET A 65 -8.36 11.26 -16.69
CA MET A 65 -9.01 11.22 -15.37
C MET A 65 -10.24 10.30 -15.31
N GLN A 66 -11.07 10.28 -16.36
CA GLN A 66 -12.29 9.47 -16.41
C GLN A 66 -11.98 7.97 -16.41
N LYS A 67 -10.90 7.57 -17.08
CA LYS A 67 -10.41 6.19 -17.07
C LYS A 67 -9.67 5.85 -15.78
N ALA A 68 -8.82 6.76 -15.30
CA ALA A 68 -7.93 6.53 -14.17
C ALA A 68 -8.68 6.32 -12.85
N THR A 69 -9.80 7.02 -12.64
CA THR A 69 -10.60 6.91 -11.41
C THR A 69 -11.08 5.47 -11.14
N PRO A 70 -11.89 4.84 -12.02
CA PRO A 70 -12.35 3.48 -11.78
C PRO A 70 -11.23 2.43 -11.85
N ASP A 71 -10.18 2.67 -12.63
CA ASP A 71 -9.02 1.77 -12.70
C ASP A 71 -8.24 1.75 -11.37
N MET A 72 -8.04 2.90 -10.75
CA MET A 72 -7.39 2.99 -9.44
C MET A 72 -8.25 2.38 -8.34
N GLU A 73 -9.56 2.61 -8.34
CA GLU A 73 -10.48 1.97 -7.39
C GLU A 73 -10.41 0.44 -7.48
N SER A 74 -10.44 -0.08 -8.72
CA SER A 74 -10.31 -1.51 -9.00
C SER A 74 -8.94 -2.07 -8.59
N PHE A 75 -7.87 -1.31 -8.84
CA PHE A 75 -6.52 -1.66 -8.42
C PHE A 75 -6.42 -1.74 -6.89
N MET A 76 -6.86 -0.72 -6.15
CA MET A 76 -6.75 -0.69 -4.68
C MET A 76 -7.51 -1.84 -4.02
N SER A 77 -8.74 -2.11 -4.51
CA SER A 77 -9.54 -3.26 -4.10
C SER A 77 -8.82 -4.58 -4.34
N SER A 78 -8.36 -4.81 -5.59
CA SER A 78 -7.69 -6.05 -5.99
C SER A 78 -6.30 -6.24 -5.34
N TYR A 79 -5.58 -5.15 -5.06
CA TYR A 79 -4.24 -5.20 -4.49
C TYR A 79 -4.23 -5.77 -3.07
N SER A 80 -5.31 -5.53 -2.31
CA SER A 80 -5.46 -6.06 -0.96
C SER A 80 -5.51 -7.60 -0.95
N ASP A 81 -6.13 -8.20 -1.96
CA ASP A 81 -6.31 -9.65 -2.13
C ASP A 81 -5.12 -10.28 -2.86
N ASN A 82 -4.81 -9.79 -4.06
CA ASN A 82 -3.76 -10.32 -4.92
C ASN A 82 -2.95 -9.18 -5.58
N PRO A 83 -1.86 -8.72 -4.93
CA PRO A 83 -1.00 -7.64 -5.43
C PRO A 83 -0.47 -7.88 -6.84
N VAL A 84 -0.04 -9.11 -7.15
CA VAL A 84 0.56 -9.45 -8.44
C VAL A 84 -0.49 -9.33 -9.56
N LYS A 85 -1.67 -9.91 -9.34
CA LYS A 85 -2.77 -9.83 -10.31
C LYS A 85 -3.23 -8.39 -10.52
N ALA A 86 -3.35 -7.61 -9.45
CA ALA A 86 -3.74 -6.20 -9.51
C ALA A 86 -2.76 -5.36 -10.33
N VAL A 87 -1.45 -5.55 -10.09
CA VAL A 87 -0.38 -4.85 -10.83
C VAL A 87 -0.41 -5.22 -12.30
N VAL A 88 -0.53 -6.51 -12.64
CA VAL A 88 -0.61 -6.96 -14.03
C VAL A 88 -1.85 -6.37 -14.73
N ALA A 89 -3.00 -6.31 -14.05
CA ALA A 89 -4.21 -5.72 -14.60
C ALA A 89 -4.03 -4.21 -14.85
N LEU A 90 -3.45 -3.47 -13.88
CA LEU A 90 -3.20 -2.04 -14.02
C LEU A 90 -2.26 -1.73 -15.19
N LYS A 91 -1.19 -2.53 -15.36
CA LYS A 91 -0.26 -2.40 -16.50
C LYS A 91 -0.93 -2.65 -17.84
N LYS A 92 -1.84 -3.62 -17.93
CA LYS A 92 -2.64 -3.85 -19.15
C LYS A 92 -3.51 -2.64 -19.50
N GLN A 93 -4.05 -1.98 -18.47
CA GLN A 93 -4.88 -0.78 -18.62
C GLN A 93 -4.06 0.49 -18.93
N TRP A 94 -2.80 0.52 -18.50
CA TRP A 94 -1.89 1.68 -18.61
C TRP A 94 -0.49 1.26 -19.11
N PRO A 95 -0.39 0.75 -20.35
CA PRO A 95 0.86 0.16 -20.86
C PRO A 95 2.02 1.17 -20.89
N ALA A 96 1.74 2.44 -21.21
CA ALA A 96 2.72 3.52 -21.22
C ALA A 96 3.34 3.82 -19.84
N LEU A 97 2.68 3.42 -18.75
CA LEU A 97 3.15 3.60 -17.37
C LEU A 97 3.69 2.29 -16.77
N SER A 98 3.82 1.21 -17.55
CA SER A 98 4.14 -0.13 -17.04
C SER A 98 5.40 -0.17 -16.19
N THR A 99 6.47 0.49 -16.64
CA THR A 99 7.75 0.56 -15.91
C THR A 99 7.61 1.31 -14.58
N ASP A 100 6.86 2.42 -14.58
CA ASP A 100 6.63 3.20 -13.36
C ASP A 100 5.77 2.41 -12.36
N ILE A 101 4.75 1.69 -12.85
CA ILE A 101 3.91 0.79 -12.05
C ILE A 101 4.76 -0.33 -11.41
N ASP A 102 5.62 -0.99 -12.19
CA ASP A 102 6.51 -2.04 -11.68
C ASP A 102 7.47 -1.49 -10.61
N ASN A 103 8.07 -0.33 -10.87
CA ASN A 103 9.00 0.31 -9.93
C ASN A 103 8.32 0.72 -8.62
N ALA A 104 7.11 1.30 -8.70
CA ALA A 104 6.32 1.64 -7.53
C ALA A 104 5.94 0.39 -6.73
N ASN A 105 5.45 -0.66 -7.41
CA ASN A 105 5.09 -1.91 -6.74
C ASN A 105 6.30 -2.61 -6.11
N ALA A 106 7.45 -2.64 -6.78
CA ALA A 106 8.67 -3.21 -6.23
C ALA A 106 9.13 -2.48 -4.95
N ALA A 107 9.02 -1.14 -4.93
CA ALA A 107 9.28 -0.35 -3.74
C ALA A 107 8.32 -0.70 -2.60
N ILE A 108 7.01 -0.82 -2.88
CA ILE A 108 5.98 -1.18 -1.90
C ILE A 108 6.26 -2.56 -1.31
N GLN A 109 6.53 -3.56 -2.14
CA GLN A 109 6.81 -4.93 -1.70
C GLN A 109 8.08 -4.99 -0.83
N LYS A 110 9.15 -4.29 -1.24
CA LYS A 110 10.40 -4.21 -0.47
C LYS A 110 10.17 -3.57 0.89
N ALA A 111 9.47 -2.43 0.95
CA ALA A 111 9.21 -1.73 2.20
C ALA A 111 8.23 -2.51 3.10
N PHE A 112 7.25 -3.20 2.50
CA PHE A 112 6.35 -4.11 3.22
C PHE A 112 7.12 -5.24 3.92
N ALA A 113 8.00 -5.92 3.18
CA ALA A 113 8.85 -6.96 3.75
C ALA A 113 9.76 -6.42 4.87
N ALA A 114 10.29 -5.21 4.71
CA ALA A 114 11.14 -4.58 5.72
C ALA A 114 10.37 -4.27 7.02
N PHE A 115 9.22 -3.59 6.97
CA PHE A 115 8.50 -3.26 8.19
C PHE A 115 7.92 -4.50 8.88
N THR A 116 7.45 -5.48 8.11
CA THR A 116 6.95 -6.75 8.67
C THR A 116 8.06 -7.55 9.35
N SER A 117 9.27 -7.57 8.77
CA SER A 117 10.46 -8.14 9.40
C SER A 117 10.82 -7.44 10.70
N VAL A 118 10.70 -6.11 10.77
CA VAL A 118 10.94 -5.38 12.03
C VAL A 118 9.92 -5.78 13.08
N GLY A 119 8.63 -5.82 12.77
CA GLY A 119 7.61 -6.24 13.75
C GLY A 119 7.79 -7.69 14.23
N ALA A 120 8.28 -8.58 13.37
CA ALA A 120 8.56 -9.98 13.74
C ALA A 120 9.65 -10.08 14.82
N ARG A 121 10.62 -9.15 14.89
CA ARG A 121 11.63 -9.09 15.97
C ARG A 121 11.04 -8.80 17.34
N TYR A 122 9.78 -8.34 17.38
CA TYR A 122 9.01 -8.06 18.59
C TYR A 122 7.87 -9.07 18.79
N ASP A 123 7.95 -10.25 18.17
CA ASP A 123 6.93 -11.31 18.22
C ASP A 123 5.54 -10.85 17.72
N VAL A 124 5.53 -9.90 16.78
CA VAL A 124 4.31 -9.42 16.12
C VAL A 124 4.33 -9.74 14.63
N VAL A 125 3.44 -10.65 14.22
CA VAL A 125 3.25 -11.03 12.82
C VAL A 125 2.15 -10.19 12.19
N TYR A 126 2.37 -9.76 10.94
CA TYR A 126 1.37 -9.08 10.15
C TYR A 126 0.33 -10.08 9.66
N ASN A 127 -0.84 -10.05 10.28
CA ASN A 127 -2.00 -10.79 9.81
C ASN A 127 -2.84 -9.81 8.98
N LYS A 128 -2.82 -9.95 7.65
CA LYS A 128 -4.00 -9.50 6.88
C LYS A 128 -5.15 -10.28 7.48
N GLU A 129 -6.17 -9.61 8.03
CA GLU A 129 -7.33 -10.32 8.56
C GLU A 129 -7.84 -11.28 7.47
N SER A 130 -7.52 -12.57 7.62
CA SER A 130 -8.37 -13.63 7.10
C SER A 130 -9.64 -13.43 7.91
N SER A 131 -10.63 -12.79 7.32
CA SER A 131 -11.99 -12.77 7.84
C SER A 131 -12.45 -14.22 7.95
N PHE A 132 -12.11 -14.88 9.05
CA PHE A 132 -12.88 -15.98 9.61
C PHE A 132 -14.03 -15.32 10.37
N LEU A 133 -15.11 -15.09 9.63
CA LEU A 133 -16.46 -15.26 10.14
C LEU A 133 -16.99 -16.57 9.55
#